data_AF-A0A7W9GXJ1-F1
#
_entry.id   AF-A0A7W9GXJ1-F1
#
_cell.length_a   1.000
_cell.length_b   1.000
_cell.length_c   1.000
_cell.angle_alpha   90.00
_cell.angle_beta   90.00
_cell.angle_gamma   90.00
#
_symmetry.space_group_name_H-M   'P 1'
#
loop_
_entity.id
_entity.type
_entity.pdbx_description
1 polymer ?
#
loop_
_entity_poly.entity_id
_entity_poly.type
_entity_poly.pdbx_seq_one_letter_code
_entity_poly.pdbx_strand_id
1 'polypeptide(L)'
;MVRSRAEGRALPSQRGRPDGDLPETSRPGDAAPAAVVDDDEPPVPPLRRTSYDDGGGTDLTRRYLREIGRIPLLSATDEVRLARAVEAGLLAEDRLTSGPGPGPGPAPGPDHEALVELVRLGRQAKGALIEANLRLVVSIARRYTRRGLPLLDLIQEGNVGLIRAVERFDHARGFKFSTYATWWIRQAISRALAEQGRTIRLPVHVVDELNRVLRVLRAMSQSQARDPSVEELAAATSLTADRVVELLSYAEEPVSLQLPVGESAENVFGDFVEDTDELSPEELVAQLLLRDQVEQVLDGLSEREKMVVRLRYGLHDGRTRTLEEVGREFGVTRERVRQIEHRTLTKLRRNEWASELRDYLG
;
A
#
# COMPACT_ATOMS: atom_id res chain seq x y z
N MET A 1 36.94 -11.04 -78.59
CA MET A 1 38.11 -11.45 -77.77
C MET A 1 37.63 -11.47 -76.31
N VAL A 2 37.53 -12.66 -75.68
CA VAL A 2 37.62 -12.91 -74.20
C VAL A 2 36.49 -12.29 -73.32
N ARG A 3 35.77 -12.93 -72.39
CA ARG A 3 35.66 -14.26 -71.73
C ARG A 3 34.26 -14.28 -71.06
N SER A 4 33.48 -15.35 -71.23
CA SER A 4 33.15 -16.38 -70.24
C SER A 4 32.61 -15.89 -68.87
N ARG A 5 31.31 -16.10 -68.64
CA ARG A 5 30.66 -16.11 -67.30
C ARG A 5 29.95 -17.45 -67.14
N ALA A 6 30.34 -18.20 -66.10
CA ALA A 6 29.68 -19.40 -65.64
C ALA A 6 28.67 -19.02 -64.55
N GLU A 7 27.41 -19.45 -64.71
CA GLU A 7 26.34 -19.27 -63.73
C GLU A 7 26.18 -20.53 -62.89
N GLY A 8 26.32 -20.37 -61.58
CA GLY A 8 26.11 -21.39 -60.56
C GLY A 8 24.66 -21.37 -60.06
N ARG A 9 24.12 -22.58 -59.94
CA ARG A 9 22.76 -23.00 -59.61
C ARG A 9 22.45 -22.83 -58.11
N ALA A 10 21.32 -22.23 -57.74
CA ALA A 10 20.66 -22.44 -56.45
C ALA A 10 19.13 -22.19 -56.55
N LEU A 11 18.35 -23.16 -56.07
CA LEU A 11 16.89 -23.21 -56.09
C LEU A 11 16.25 -22.35 -54.97
N PRO A 12 15.05 -21.78 -55.17
CA PRO A 12 14.23 -21.21 -54.10
C PRO A 12 13.07 -22.15 -53.73
N SER A 13 12.70 -22.27 -52.44
CA SER A 13 11.41 -22.87 -52.08
C SER A 13 10.88 -22.47 -50.68
N GLN A 14 9.85 -21.60 -50.71
CA GLN A 14 8.54 -21.73 -50.05
C GLN A 14 8.52 -21.75 -48.49
N ARG A 15 7.96 -20.78 -47.74
CA ARG A 15 6.61 -20.14 -47.74
C ARG A 15 5.44 -21.11 -47.91
N GLY A 16 4.77 -21.42 -46.79
CA GLY A 16 3.44 -22.02 -46.73
C GLY A 16 3.00 -22.30 -45.29
N ARG A 17 2.20 -21.40 -44.71
CA ARG A 17 1.28 -21.71 -43.60
C ARG A 17 0.00 -22.29 -44.20
N PRO A 18 -0.69 -23.21 -43.51
CA PRO A 18 -2.13 -23.31 -43.62
C PRO A 18 -2.80 -22.95 -42.28
N ASP A 19 -3.74 -22.02 -42.36
CA ASP A 19 -4.74 -21.73 -41.34
C ASP A 19 -5.64 -22.95 -41.13
N GLY A 20 -5.98 -23.22 -39.88
CA GLY A 20 -6.92 -24.26 -39.47
C GLY A 20 -7.53 -23.85 -38.12
N ASP A 21 -8.72 -23.29 -38.18
CA ASP A 21 -9.55 -22.89 -37.05
C ASP A 21 -9.76 -24.04 -36.05
N LEU A 22 -9.59 -23.75 -34.76
CA LEU A 22 -10.06 -24.57 -33.65
C LEU A 22 -11.10 -23.75 -32.84
N PRO A 23 -12.18 -24.39 -32.35
CA PRO A 23 -13.33 -23.67 -31.82
C PRO A 23 -13.05 -23.08 -30.42
N GLU A 24 -13.43 -21.81 -30.27
CA GLU A 24 -13.42 -21.03 -29.04
C GLU A 24 -14.37 -21.61 -27.98
N THR A 25 -13.82 -22.06 -26.84
CA THR A 25 -14.53 -22.00 -25.54
C THR A 25 -13.55 -21.64 -24.42
N SER A 26 -12.98 -20.45 -24.48
CA SER A 26 -12.23 -19.85 -23.38
C SER A 26 -13.10 -18.79 -22.71
N ARG A 27 -13.38 -18.93 -21.41
CA ARG A 27 -14.01 -17.86 -20.62
C ARG A 27 -13.11 -16.61 -20.65
N PRO A 28 -13.66 -15.40 -20.82
CA PRO A 28 -12.85 -14.19 -20.90
C PRO A 28 -12.35 -13.83 -19.50
N GLY A 29 -11.05 -14.00 -19.24
CA GLY A 29 -10.41 -13.59 -17.99
C GLY A 29 -9.09 -14.25 -17.61
N ASP A 30 -8.70 -15.38 -18.21
CA ASP A 30 -7.55 -16.18 -17.72
C ASP A 30 -6.56 -16.62 -18.83
N ALA A 31 -6.43 -15.81 -19.87
CA ALA A 31 -5.29 -15.95 -20.78
C ALA A 31 -4.05 -15.35 -20.11
N ALA A 32 -3.04 -16.18 -19.84
CA ALA A 32 -1.72 -15.68 -19.48
C ALA A 32 -1.27 -14.68 -20.56
N PRO A 33 -0.99 -13.41 -20.23
CA PRO A 33 -0.59 -12.45 -21.24
C PRO A 33 0.77 -12.87 -21.81
N ALA A 34 0.79 -13.11 -23.12
CA ALA A 34 2.00 -13.17 -23.90
C ALA A 34 2.55 -11.75 -24.04
N ALA A 35 3.32 -11.29 -23.04
CA ALA A 35 4.06 -10.03 -23.12
C ALA A 35 5.29 -10.05 -22.20
N VAL A 36 6.46 -10.03 -22.86
CA VAL A 36 7.75 -9.44 -22.44
C VAL A 36 7.90 -9.19 -20.93
N VAL A 37 8.52 -10.13 -20.22
CA VAL A 37 9.15 -9.80 -18.94
C VAL A 37 10.53 -9.26 -19.28
N ASP A 38 10.63 -7.94 -19.32
CA ASP A 38 11.91 -7.23 -19.32
C ASP A 38 12.77 -7.75 -18.16
N ASP A 39 14.02 -8.10 -18.46
CA ASP A 39 15.02 -8.59 -17.51
C ASP A 39 15.59 -7.47 -16.60
N ASP A 40 15.09 -6.23 -16.70
CA ASP A 40 15.57 -5.12 -15.88
C ASP A 40 14.67 -4.82 -14.68
N GLU A 41 14.98 -5.53 -13.59
CA GLU A 41 14.52 -5.28 -12.24
C GLU A 41 14.87 -3.82 -11.82
N PRO A 42 13.90 -2.92 -11.56
CA PRO A 42 14.24 -1.61 -11.04
C PRO A 42 14.80 -1.80 -9.62
N PRO A 43 16.02 -1.30 -9.32
CA PRO A 43 16.43 -1.19 -7.93
C PRO A 43 15.49 -0.18 -7.26
N VAL A 44 14.96 -0.48 -6.09
CA VAL A 44 14.57 0.60 -5.17
C VAL A 44 15.89 1.26 -4.74
N PRO A 45 15.99 2.59 -4.59
CA PRO A 45 17.21 3.20 -4.05
C PRO A 45 17.65 2.41 -2.81
N PRO A 46 18.96 2.17 -2.60
CA PRO A 46 19.39 1.55 -1.36
C PRO A 46 18.87 2.43 -0.23
N LEU A 47 18.02 1.86 0.63
CA LEU A 47 17.59 2.50 1.86
C LEU A 47 18.85 3.05 2.54
N ARG A 48 18.87 4.35 2.83
CA ARG A 48 19.94 4.90 3.67
C ARG A 48 19.91 4.10 4.97
N ARG A 49 21.05 3.52 5.33
CA ARG A 49 21.21 2.65 6.49
C ARG A 49 20.61 3.32 7.73
N THR A 50 19.47 2.84 8.19
CA THR A 50 19.28 2.68 9.61
C THR A 50 19.99 1.38 9.96
N SER A 51 20.97 1.46 10.86
CA SER A 51 21.57 0.28 11.48
C SER A 51 20.52 -0.36 12.39
N TYR A 52 19.53 -1.02 11.79
CA TYR A 52 18.75 -2.02 12.49
C TYR A 52 19.67 -3.21 12.72
N ASP A 53 20.03 -3.37 13.98
CA ASP A 53 20.72 -4.53 14.49
C ASP A 53 19.86 -5.78 14.20
N ASP A 54 20.28 -6.59 13.21
CA ASP A 54 19.69 -7.90 12.86
C ASP A 54 20.03 -8.98 13.91
N GLY A 55 20.21 -8.58 15.17
CA GLY A 55 20.70 -9.43 16.26
C GLY A 55 19.71 -10.50 16.69
N GLY A 56 18.40 -10.33 16.44
CA GLY A 56 17.34 -11.25 16.88
C GLY A 56 16.70 -12.12 15.78
N GLY A 57 16.78 -11.71 14.50
CA GLY A 57 16.10 -12.37 13.38
C GLY A 57 16.83 -13.59 12.79
N THR A 58 18.11 -13.76 13.14
CA THR A 58 18.95 -14.81 12.55
C THR A 58 18.54 -16.22 12.97
N ASP A 59 17.97 -16.42 14.16
CA ASP A 59 17.63 -17.77 14.64
C ASP A 59 16.34 -18.31 14.02
N LEU A 60 15.28 -17.49 13.94
CA LEU A 60 14.02 -17.88 13.28
C LEU A 60 14.22 -18.16 11.79
N THR A 61 14.98 -17.30 11.11
CA THR A 61 15.32 -17.50 9.69
C THR A 61 16.13 -18.77 9.50
N ARG A 62 17.15 -19.03 10.31
CA ARG A 62 17.95 -20.27 10.24
C ARG A 62 17.12 -21.51 10.53
N ARG A 63 16.21 -21.46 11.51
CA ARG A 63 15.29 -22.56 11.82
C ARG A 63 14.40 -22.88 10.64
N TYR A 64 13.75 -21.88 10.06
CA TYR A 64 12.90 -22.04 8.88
C TYR A 64 13.68 -22.65 7.70
N LEU A 65 14.87 -22.12 7.38
CA LEU A 65 15.71 -22.64 6.30
C LEU A 65 16.15 -24.10 6.53
N ARG A 66 16.39 -24.48 7.78
CA ARG A 66 16.72 -25.87 8.15
C ARG A 66 15.52 -26.80 7.97
N GLU A 67 14.32 -26.36 8.34
CA GLU A 67 13.09 -27.14 8.20
C GLU A 67 12.78 -27.39 6.71
N ILE A 68 12.75 -26.36 5.88
CA ILE A 68 12.49 -26.51 4.44
C ILE A 68 13.61 -27.26 3.69
N GLY A 69 14.84 -27.23 4.22
CA GLY A 69 15.99 -27.93 3.66
C GLY A 69 15.92 -29.45 3.82
N ARG A 70 15.10 -29.96 4.74
CA ARG A 70 14.88 -31.41 4.94
C ARG A 70 13.96 -32.02 3.89
N ILE A 71 13.13 -31.21 3.23
CA ILE A 71 12.16 -31.67 2.25
C ILE A 71 12.89 -31.93 0.92
N PRO A 72 12.76 -33.14 0.33
CA PRO A 72 13.40 -33.46 -0.94
C PRO A 72 12.79 -32.67 -2.10
N LEU A 73 13.63 -32.37 -3.10
CA LEU A 73 13.17 -31.74 -4.34
C LEU A 73 12.41 -32.76 -5.20
N LEU A 74 11.38 -32.30 -5.88
CA LEU A 74 10.57 -33.12 -6.77
C LEU A 74 11.22 -33.26 -8.15
N SER A 75 11.01 -34.41 -8.78
CA SER A 75 11.29 -34.58 -10.21
C SER A 75 10.13 -34.02 -11.04
N ALA A 76 10.35 -33.77 -12.34
CA ALA A 76 9.28 -33.35 -13.25
C ALA A 76 8.12 -34.38 -13.31
N THR A 77 8.42 -35.67 -13.17
CA THR A 77 7.40 -36.73 -13.10
C THR A 77 6.61 -36.68 -11.81
N ASP A 78 7.25 -36.33 -10.69
CA ASP A 78 6.56 -36.16 -9.40
C ASP A 78 5.67 -34.92 -9.40
N GLU A 79 6.12 -33.81 -9.99
CA GLU A 79 5.31 -32.59 -10.16
C GLU A 79 4.00 -32.90 -10.89
N VAL A 80 4.07 -33.62 -12.01
CA VAL A 80 2.88 -34.01 -12.78
C VAL A 80 1.97 -34.95 -11.97
N ARG A 81 2.54 -35.92 -11.25
CA ARG A 81 1.77 -36.86 -10.42
C ARG A 81 1.02 -36.13 -9.31
N LEU A 82 1.68 -35.22 -8.60
CA LEU A 82 1.07 -34.42 -7.54
C LEU A 82 0.03 -33.45 -8.09
N ALA A 83 0.31 -32.78 -9.22
CA ALA A 83 -0.64 -31.88 -9.86
C ALA A 83 -1.95 -32.59 -10.25
N ARG A 84 -1.86 -33.80 -10.82
CA ARG A 84 -3.04 -34.64 -11.12
C ARG A 84 -3.85 -35.01 -9.88
N ALA A 85 -3.16 -35.35 -8.79
CA ALA A 85 -3.83 -35.67 -7.53
C ALA A 85 -4.54 -34.44 -6.93
N VAL A 86 -3.94 -33.25 -7.04
CA VAL A 86 -4.55 -31.98 -6.64
C VAL A 86 -5.82 -31.71 -7.47
N GLU A 87 -5.73 -31.81 -8.79
CA GLU A 87 -6.87 -31.60 -9.70
C GLU A 87 -8.01 -32.59 -9.42
N ALA A 88 -7.68 -33.88 -9.24
CA ALA A 88 -8.66 -34.91 -8.88
C ALA A 88 -9.35 -34.62 -7.55
N GLY A 89 -8.61 -34.14 -6.55
CA GLY A 89 -9.16 -33.75 -5.25
C GLY A 89 -10.09 -32.54 -5.34
N LEU A 90 -9.74 -31.53 -6.14
CA LEU A 90 -10.58 -30.35 -6.37
C LEU A 90 -11.88 -30.71 -7.10
N LEU A 91 -11.82 -31.58 -8.11
CA LEU A 91 -13.01 -32.08 -8.81
C LEU A 91 -13.91 -32.90 -7.86
N ALA A 92 -13.31 -33.70 -6.97
CA ALA A 92 -14.05 -34.45 -5.97
C ALA A 92 -14.73 -33.52 -4.95
N GLU A 93 -14.05 -32.46 -4.52
CA GLU A 93 -14.59 -31.43 -3.63
C GLU A 93 -15.78 -30.72 -4.29
N ASP A 94 -15.65 -30.28 -5.54
CA ASP A 94 -16.72 -29.61 -6.29
C ASP A 94 -17.97 -30.50 -6.41
N ARG A 95 -17.81 -31.80 -6.68
CA ARG A 95 -18.91 -32.77 -6.71
C ARG A 95 -19.60 -32.95 -5.36
N LEU A 96 -18.86 -32.90 -4.26
CA LEU A 96 -19.42 -32.98 -2.91
C LEU A 96 -20.22 -31.73 -2.56
N THR A 97 -19.78 -30.54 -2.98
CA THR A 97 -20.50 -29.27 -2.78
C THR A 97 -21.69 -29.08 -3.72
N SER A 98 -21.58 -29.52 -4.97
CA SER A 98 -22.62 -29.38 -6.00
C SER A 98 -23.67 -30.49 -5.97
N GLY A 99 -23.46 -31.53 -5.15
CA GLY A 99 -24.43 -32.60 -4.92
C GLY A 99 -25.68 -32.12 -4.15
N PRO A 100 -26.78 -32.89 -4.16
CA PRO A 100 -27.97 -32.55 -3.37
C PRO A 100 -27.57 -32.40 -1.90
N GLY A 101 -27.87 -31.23 -1.32
CA GLY A 101 -27.45 -30.83 0.03
C GLY A 101 -27.90 -31.80 1.14
N PRO A 102 -27.51 -31.55 2.40
CA PRO A 102 -27.75 -32.46 3.53
C PRO A 102 -29.24 -32.44 3.93
N GLY A 103 -30.09 -33.02 3.09
CA GLY A 103 -31.42 -33.47 3.49
C GLY A 103 -31.31 -34.81 4.24
N PRO A 104 -32.38 -35.24 4.93
CA PRO A 104 -32.46 -36.57 5.52
C PRO A 104 -32.65 -37.60 4.40
N GLY A 105 -31.60 -37.80 3.60
CA GLY A 105 -31.48 -38.83 2.58
C GLY A 105 -30.73 -40.04 3.13
N PRO A 106 -30.75 -41.17 2.41
CA PRO A 106 -30.09 -42.41 2.85
C PRO A 106 -28.59 -42.20 3.07
N ALA A 107 -28.00 -43.07 3.90
CA ALA A 107 -26.58 -43.04 4.26
C ALA A 107 -25.65 -42.81 3.06
N PRO A 108 -24.51 -42.13 3.25
CA PRO A 108 -23.55 -41.87 2.17
C PRO A 108 -23.21 -43.18 1.45
N GLY A 109 -23.43 -43.22 0.14
CA GLY A 109 -23.07 -44.36 -0.69
C GLY A 109 -21.55 -44.54 -0.79
N PRO A 110 -21.06 -45.68 -1.31
CA PRO A 110 -19.63 -45.95 -1.50
C PRO A 110 -18.90 -44.86 -2.33
N ASP A 111 -19.63 -44.17 -3.21
CA ASP A 111 -19.10 -43.07 -4.00
C ASP A 111 -18.78 -41.82 -3.15
N HIS A 112 -19.51 -41.59 -2.05
CA HIS A 112 -19.26 -40.46 -1.15
C HIS A 112 -17.97 -40.65 -0.35
N GLU A 113 -17.75 -41.84 0.23
CA GLU A 113 -16.51 -42.16 0.94
C GLU A 113 -15.28 -42.06 0.02
N ALA A 114 -15.40 -42.55 -1.22
CA ALA A 114 -14.34 -42.44 -2.22
C ALA A 114 -14.03 -40.97 -2.58
N LEU A 115 -15.06 -40.11 -2.72
CA LEU A 115 -14.86 -38.69 -2.99
C LEU A 115 -14.17 -37.98 -1.82
N VAL A 116 -14.57 -38.27 -0.58
CA VAL A 116 -13.93 -37.70 0.62
C VAL A 116 -12.45 -38.11 0.68
N GLU A 117 -12.14 -39.37 0.36
CA GLU A 117 -10.76 -39.84 0.31
C GLU A 117 -9.95 -39.15 -0.80
N LEU A 118 -10.52 -38.94 -1.98
CA LEU A 118 -9.86 -38.18 -3.06
C LEU A 118 -9.59 -36.72 -2.67
N VAL A 119 -10.51 -36.06 -1.96
CA VAL A 119 -10.29 -34.72 -1.40
C VAL A 119 -9.12 -34.73 -0.42
N ARG A 120 -9.06 -35.73 0.47
CA ARG A 120 -7.98 -35.89 1.44
C ARG A 120 -6.63 -36.07 0.74
N LEU A 121 -6.56 -36.94 -0.26
CA LEU A 121 -5.36 -37.18 -1.06
C LEU A 121 -4.93 -35.95 -1.86
N GLY A 122 -5.88 -35.21 -2.45
CA GLY A 122 -5.60 -33.96 -3.17
C GLY A 122 -5.04 -32.87 -2.26
N ARG A 123 -5.59 -32.72 -1.04
CA ARG A 123 -5.06 -31.78 -0.04
C ARG A 123 -3.64 -32.16 0.39
N GLN A 124 -3.35 -33.45 0.59
CA GLN A 124 -2.00 -33.92 0.88
C GLN A 124 -1.03 -33.67 -0.27
N ALA A 125 -1.46 -33.93 -1.52
CA ALA A 125 -0.66 -33.66 -2.71
C ALA A 125 -0.37 -32.15 -2.88
N LYS A 126 -1.35 -31.29 -2.58
CA LYS A 126 -1.17 -29.82 -2.57
C LYS A 126 -0.12 -29.41 -1.55
N GLY A 127 -0.21 -29.92 -0.33
CA GLY A 127 0.78 -29.67 0.73
C GLY A 127 2.18 -30.10 0.31
N ALA A 128 2.34 -31.32 -0.19
CA ALA A 128 3.62 -31.84 -0.65
C ALA A 128 4.23 -31.02 -1.80
N LEU A 129 3.41 -30.56 -2.75
CA LEU A 129 3.87 -29.73 -3.86
C LEU A 129 4.31 -28.33 -3.40
N ILE A 130 3.62 -27.74 -2.43
CA ILE A 130 4.02 -26.46 -1.80
C ILE A 130 5.34 -26.64 -1.04
N GLU A 131 5.39 -27.61 -0.13
CA GLU A 131 6.54 -27.87 0.75
C GLU A 131 7.84 -28.08 -0.04
N ALA A 132 7.79 -28.87 -1.11
CA ALA A 132 8.96 -29.12 -1.96
C ALA A 132 9.48 -27.87 -2.69
N ASN A 133 8.63 -26.84 -2.84
CA ASN A 133 8.95 -25.61 -3.57
C ASN A 133 9.21 -24.40 -2.67
N LEU A 134 9.16 -24.54 -1.34
CA LEU A 134 9.45 -23.42 -0.41
C LEU A 134 10.86 -22.83 -0.62
N ARG A 135 11.82 -23.64 -1.06
CA ARG A 135 13.19 -23.20 -1.38
C ARG A 135 13.25 -22.24 -2.58
N LEU A 136 12.33 -22.40 -3.54
CA LEU A 136 12.20 -21.48 -4.68
C LEU A 136 11.74 -20.09 -4.21
N VAL A 137 10.81 -20.04 -3.26
CA VAL A 137 10.34 -18.77 -2.68
C VAL A 137 11.48 -18.02 -2.01
N VAL A 138 12.28 -18.71 -1.20
CA VAL A 138 13.45 -18.11 -0.54
C VAL A 138 14.46 -17.56 -1.56
N SER A 139 14.74 -18.31 -2.63
CA SER A 139 15.71 -17.86 -3.65
C SER A 139 15.24 -16.61 -4.41
N ILE A 140 13.92 -16.44 -4.57
CA ILE A 140 13.29 -15.26 -5.14
C ILE A 140 13.29 -14.10 -4.13
N ALA A 141 12.82 -14.34 -2.90
CA ALA A 141 12.68 -13.34 -1.84
C ALA A 141 14.01 -12.68 -1.43
N ARG A 142 15.13 -13.42 -1.48
CA ARG A 142 16.47 -12.88 -1.18
C ARG A 142 16.87 -11.66 -2.01
N ARG A 143 16.29 -11.47 -3.20
CA ARG A 143 16.56 -10.28 -4.04
C ARG A 143 15.86 -9.01 -3.52
N TYR A 144 14.92 -9.15 -2.60
CA TYR A 144 14.06 -8.06 -2.11
C TYR A 144 14.38 -7.60 -0.66
N THR A 145 15.34 -8.23 0.03
CA THR A 145 15.64 -8.06 1.48
C THR A 145 16.11 -6.67 1.92
N ARG A 146 16.18 -5.68 1.02
CA ARG A 146 16.59 -4.30 1.34
C ARG A 146 15.58 -3.26 0.86
N ARG A 147 14.31 -3.65 0.70
CA ARG A 147 13.25 -2.80 0.14
C ARG A 147 12.14 -2.46 1.15
N GLY A 148 12.44 -2.52 2.44
CA GLY A 148 11.54 -2.06 3.51
C GLY A 148 10.79 -3.16 4.26
N LEU A 149 10.83 -4.41 3.78
CA LEU A 149 10.26 -5.57 4.49
C LEU A 149 11.33 -6.57 4.94
N PRO A 150 11.20 -7.15 6.15
CA PRO A 150 12.02 -8.27 6.61
C PRO A 150 11.99 -9.46 5.66
N LEU A 151 13.08 -10.25 5.63
CA LEU A 151 13.17 -11.42 4.75
C LEU A 151 12.06 -12.45 5.01
N LEU A 152 11.70 -12.69 6.27
CA LEU A 152 10.64 -13.63 6.62
C LEU A 152 9.30 -13.18 6.05
N ASP A 153 8.97 -11.89 6.14
CA ASP A 153 7.72 -11.36 5.61
C ASP A 153 7.66 -11.49 4.08
N LEU A 154 8.77 -11.19 3.40
CA LEU A 154 8.92 -11.42 1.95
C LEU A 154 8.74 -12.90 1.58
N ILE A 155 9.28 -13.82 2.38
CA ILE A 155 9.09 -15.27 2.19
C ILE A 155 7.62 -15.64 2.37
N GLN A 156 6.95 -15.11 3.40
CA GLN A 156 5.55 -15.43 3.66
C GLN A 156 4.63 -14.94 2.53
N GLU A 157 4.84 -13.72 2.05
CA GLU A 157 4.09 -13.18 0.90
C GLU A 157 4.39 -13.96 -0.38
N GLY A 158 5.65 -14.35 -0.58
CA GLY A 158 6.03 -15.25 -1.67
C GLY A 158 5.38 -16.63 -1.57
N ASN A 159 5.20 -17.17 -0.36
CA ASN A 159 4.51 -18.43 -0.11
C ASN A 159 3.02 -18.33 -0.48
N VAL A 160 2.37 -17.19 -0.23
CA VAL A 160 1.00 -16.92 -0.71
C VAL A 160 0.95 -16.96 -2.24
N GLY A 161 1.94 -16.36 -2.92
CA GLY A 161 2.09 -16.46 -4.37
C GLY A 161 2.28 -17.90 -4.85
N LEU A 162 3.12 -18.68 -4.17
CA LEU A 162 3.36 -20.10 -4.46
C LEU A 162 2.07 -20.93 -4.34
N ILE A 163 1.26 -20.71 -3.30
CA ILE A 163 -0.01 -21.42 -3.11
C ILE A 163 -0.94 -21.17 -4.30
N ARG A 164 -1.07 -19.92 -4.75
CA ARG A 164 -1.86 -19.57 -5.94
C ARG A 164 -1.32 -20.22 -7.22
N ALA A 165 0.01 -20.31 -7.34
CA ALA A 165 0.64 -21.00 -8.46
C ALA A 165 0.28 -22.50 -8.47
N VAL A 166 0.28 -23.16 -7.30
CA VAL A 166 -0.11 -24.57 -7.18
C VAL A 166 -1.57 -24.79 -7.57
N GLU A 167 -2.47 -23.89 -7.15
CA GLU A 167 -3.91 -23.99 -7.46
C GLU A 167 -4.22 -23.85 -8.94
N ARG A 168 -3.39 -23.09 -9.68
CA ARG A 168 -3.61 -22.78 -11.10
C ARG A 168 -2.63 -23.48 -12.05
N PHE A 169 -1.78 -24.36 -11.53
CA PHE A 169 -0.77 -25.02 -12.33
C PHE A 169 -1.39 -26.05 -13.26
N ASP A 170 -1.14 -25.89 -14.56
CA ASP A 170 -1.55 -26.85 -15.57
C ASP A 170 -0.38 -27.72 -16.00
N HIS A 171 -0.45 -28.98 -15.60
CA HIS A 171 0.57 -29.99 -15.89
C HIS A 171 0.52 -30.50 -17.34
N ALA A 172 -0.58 -30.29 -18.08
CA ALA A 172 -0.73 -30.73 -19.47
C ALA A 172 0.11 -29.87 -20.43
N ARG A 173 0.47 -28.64 -20.03
CA ARG A 173 1.32 -27.73 -20.81
C ARG A 173 2.79 -28.16 -20.92
N GLY A 174 3.24 -29.14 -20.14
CA GLY A 174 4.59 -29.72 -20.26
C GLY A 174 5.75 -28.85 -19.79
N PHE A 175 5.49 -27.70 -19.16
CA PHE A 175 6.51 -26.85 -18.54
C PHE A 175 6.75 -27.26 -17.09
N LYS A 176 7.98 -27.05 -16.60
CA LYS A 176 8.32 -27.25 -15.19
C LYS A 176 7.51 -26.30 -14.30
N PHE A 177 7.12 -26.78 -13.12
CA PHE A 177 6.36 -25.97 -12.17
C PHE A 177 7.08 -24.67 -11.78
N SER A 178 8.41 -24.71 -11.61
CA SER A 178 9.23 -23.55 -11.24
C SER A 178 9.08 -22.36 -12.18
N THR A 179 8.92 -22.62 -13.49
CA THR A 179 8.79 -21.57 -14.51
C THR A 179 7.50 -20.78 -14.30
N TYR A 180 6.40 -21.47 -14.02
CA TYR A 180 5.11 -20.85 -13.76
C TYR A 180 5.06 -20.18 -12.38
N ALA A 181 5.56 -20.88 -11.34
CA ALA A 181 5.52 -20.40 -9.97
C ALA A 181 6.32 -19.11 -9.75
N THR A 182 7.44 -18.94 -10.48
CA THR A 182 8.29 -17.76 -10.36
C THR A 182 7.51 -16.45 -10.59
N TRP A 183 6.56 -16.43 -11.54
CA TRP A 183 5.75 -15.24 -11.82
C TRP A 183 4.83 -14.90 -10.64
N TRP A 184 4.10 -15.89 -10.12
CA TRP A 184 3.18 -15.69 -8.99
C TRP A 184 3.89 -15.30 -7.71
N ILE A 185 5.06 -15.90 -7.43
CA ILE A 185 5.88 -15.56 -6.27
C ILE A 185 6.38 -14.12 -6.39
N ARG A 186 6.90 -13.72 -7.56
CA ARG A 186 7.37 -12.35 -7.81
C ARG A 186 6.23 -11.35 -7.67
N GLN A 187 5.08 -11.63 -8.26
CA GLN A 187 3.90 -10.76 -8.20
C GLN A 187 3.43 -10.55 -6.77
N ALA A 188 3.35 -11.62 -5.97
CA ALA A 188 2.93 -11.54 -4.57
C ALA A 188 3.92 -10.69 -3.74
N ILE A 189 5.23 -10.93 -3.90
CA ILE A 189 6.27 -10.15 -3.20
C ILE A 189 6.24 -8.67 -3.61
N SER A 190 6.18 -8.38 -4.91
CA SER A 190 6.12 -6.99 -5.41
C SER A 190 4.87 -6.27 -4.91
N ARG A 191 3.72 -6.95 -4.89
CA ARG A 191 2.48 -6.38 -4.36
C ARG A 191 2.58 -6.11 -2.87
N ALA A 192 3.12 -7.04 -2.08
CA ALA A 192 3.31 -6.85 -0.65
C ALA A 192 4.25 -5.68 -0.34
N LEU A 193 5.34 -5.54 -1.10
CA LEU A 193 6.24 -4.40 -1.00
C LEU A 193 5.55 -3.06 -1.28
N ALA A 194 4.68 -3.01 -2.29
CA ALA A 194 3.91 -1.81 -2.60
C ALA A 194 2.89 -1.46 -1.50
N GLU A 195 2.28 -2.48 -0.86
CA GLU A 195 1.24 -2.29 0.16
C GLU A 195 1.82 -2.03 1.56
N GLN A 196 2.95 -2.63 1.91
CA GLN A 196 3.47 -2.71 3.29
C GLN A 196 4.91 -2.21 3.44
N GLY A 197 5.68 -2.07 2.35
CA GLY A 197 7.13 -1.77 2.43
C GLY A 197 7.49 -0.35 2.84
N ARG A 198 6.50 0.52 3.10
CA ARG A 198 6.70 1.92 3.47
C ARG A 198 5.95 2.26 4.74
N THR A 199 6.57 3.07 5.59
CA THR A 199 5.95 3.62 6.80
C THR A 199 4.68 4.42 6.48
N ILE A 200 4.72 5.23 5.42
CA ILE A 200 3.57 5.94 4.88
C ILE A 200 3.13 5.23 3.61
N ARG A 201 1.96 4.58 3.69
CA ARG A 201 1.44 3.74 2.60
C ARG A 201 1.05 4.59 1.38
N LEU A 202 1.50 4.16 0.20
CA LEU A 202 1.09 4.73 -1.08
C LEU A 202 0.17 3.75 -1.83
N PRO A 203 -0.79 4.24 -2.65
CA PRO A 203 -1.53 3.37 -3.55
C PRO A 203 -0.62 2.71 -4.60
N VAL A 204 -0.97 1.49 -5.03
CA VAL A 204 -0.15 0.68 -5.96
C VAL A 204 0.17 1.42 -7.26
N HIS A 205 -0.82 2.07 -7.87
CA HIS A 205 -0.61 2.83 -9.12
C HIS A 205 0.39 3.99 -8.97
N VAL A 206 0.42 4.64 -7.80
CA VAL A 206 1.40 5.70 -7.49
C VAL A 206 2.81 5.10 -7.34
N VAL A 207 2.92 3.93 -6.71
CA VAL A 207 4.19 3.19 -6.59
C VAL A 207 4.70 2.75 -7.96
N ASP A 208 3.82 2.31 -8.86
CA ASP A 208 4.16 1.91 -10.22
C ASP A 208 4.66 3.12 -11.04
N GLU A 209 3.96 4.25 -10.97
CA GLU A 209 4.38 5.52 -11.57
C GLU A 209 5.75 5.97 -11.05
N LEU A 210 5.93 5.96 -9.72
CA LEU A 210 7.19 6.32 -9.07
C LEU A 210 8.33 5.41 -9.53
N ASN A 211 8.15 4.10 -9.53
CA ASN A 211 9.16 3.15 -10.00
C ASN A 211 9.51 3.35 -11.46
N ARG A 212 8.54 3.72 -12.30
CA ARG A 212 8.77 4.08 -13.70
C ARG A 212 9.61 5.34 -13.84
N VAL A 213 9.28 6.40 -13.09
CA VAL A 213 10.08 7.64 -13.05
C VAL A 213 11.51 7.35 -12.59
N LEU A 214 11.70 6.59 -11.50
CA LEU A 214 13.03 6.22 -11.00
C LEU A 214 13.83 5.36 -11.98
N ARG A 215 13.17 4.48 -12.75
CA ARG A 215 13.84 3.68 -13.79
C ARG A 215 14.36 4.58 -14.91
N VAL A 216 13.53 5.50 -15.40
CA VAL A 216 13.90 6.46 -16.45
C VAL A 216 15.00 7.41 -15.95
N LEU A 217 14.87 7.92 -14.74
CA LEU A 217 15.89 8.76 -14.08
C LEU A 217 17.27 8.11 -14.12
N ARG A 218 17.38 6.83 -13.75
CA ARG A 218 18.66 6.12 -13.78
C ARG A 218 19.17 5.84 -15.19
N ALA A 219 18.30 5.40 -16.09
CA ALA A 219 18.68 5.15 -17.48
C ALA A 219 19.20 6.42 -18.18
N MET A 220 18.56 7.56 -17.92
CA MET A 220 18.99 8.87 -18.42
C MET A 220 20.27 9.34 -17.72
N SER A 221 20.36 9.21 -16.40
CA SER A 221 21.57 9.58 -15.64
C SER A 221 22.80 8.79 -16.11
N GLN A 222 22.64 7.50 -16.41
CA GLN A 222 23.71 6.66 -16.93
C GLN A 222 24.10 7.01 -18.38
N SER A 223 23.12 7.24 -19.26
CA SER A 223 23.39 7.54 -20.67
C SER A 223 23.95 8.94 -20.91
N GLN A 224 23.58 9.91 -20.08
CA GLN A 224 23.97 11.32 -20.23
C GLN A 224 25.09 11.75 -19.28
N ALA A 225 25.48 10.88 -18.34
CA ALA A 225 26.47 11.16 -17.29
C ALA A 225 26.16 12.44 -16.46
N ARG A 226 24.87 12.78 -16.34
CA ARG A 226 24.34 13.90 -15.54
C ARG A 226 22.93 13.57 -15.09
N ASP A 227 22.46 14.23 -14.04
CA ASP A 227 21.07 14.09 -13.64
C ASP A 227 20.13 14.79 -14.66
N PRO A 228 19.05 14.11 -15.11
CA PRO A 228 18.08 14.69 -16.02
C PRO A 228 17.22 15.74 -15.31
N SER A 229 16.73 16.72 -16.07
CA SER A 229 15.78 17.71 -15.53
C SER A 229 14.39 17.12 -15.35
N VAL A 230 13.54 17.79 -14.56
CA VAL A 230 12.15 17.38 -14.35
C VAL A 230 11.38 17.34 -15.68
N GLU A 231 11.63 18.29 -16.57
CA GLU A 231 11.01 18.38 -17.90
C GLU A 231 11.43 17.22 -18.80
N GLU A 232 12.71 16.82 -18.75
CA GLU A 232 13.24 15.68 -19.50
C GLU A 232 12.61 14.36 -19.02
N LEU A 233 12.46 14.20 -17.70
CA LEU A 233 11.79 13.06 -17.09
C LEU A 233 10.31 13.03 -17.45
N ALA A 234 9.62 14.17 -17.40
CA ALA A 234 8.22 14.31 -17.77
C ALA A 234 7.98 13.90 -19.23
N ALA A 235 8.84 14.36 -20.15
CA ALA A 235 8.77 13.99 -21.56
C ALA A 235 9.01 12.48 -21.76
N ALA A 236 10.03 11.90 -21.12
CA ALA A 236 10.37 10.49 -21.25
C ALA A 236 9.33 9.55 -20.59
N THR A 237 8.66 10.02 -19.54
CA THR A 237 7.61 9.27 -18.85
C THR A 237 6.19 9.62 -19.32
N SER A 238 6.01 10.57 -20.23
CA SER A 238 4.68 11.02 -20.66
C SER A 238 3.79 11.48 -19.48
N LEU A 239 4.41 12.06 -18.44
CA LEU A 239 3.74 12.66 -17.28
C LEU A 239 3.88 14.18 -17.32
N THR A 240 3.10 14.91 -16.52
CA THR A 240 3.31 16.35 -16.34
C THR A 240 4.51 16.61 -15.43
N ALA A 241 5.19 17.75 -15.60
CA ALA A 241 6.32 18.14 -14.75
C ALA A 241 5.91 18.19 -13.27
N ASP A 242 4.76 18.78 -12.96
CA ASP A 242 4.20 18.83 -11.60
C ASP A 242 4.01 17.44 -11.00
N ARG A 243 3.52 16.47 -11.79
CA ARG A 243 3.34 15.09 -11.33
C ARG A 243 4.68 14.41 -11.08
N VAL A 244 5.70 14.69 -11.88
CA VAL A 244 7.06 14.17 -11.64
C VAL A 244 7.64 14.73 -10.34
N VAL A 245 7.49 16.04 -10.09
CA VAL A 245 7.92 16.65 -8.82
C VAL A 245 7.20 16.02 -7.64
N GLU A 246 5.88 15.86 -7.73
CA GLU A 246 5.07 15.22 -6.71
C GLU A 246 5.55 13.78 -6.43
N LEU A 247 5.73 12.96 -7.47
CA LEU A 247 6.23 11.59 -7.32
C LEU A 247 7.63 11.54 -6.70
N LEU A 248 8.52 12.44 -7.10
CA LEU A 248 9.87 12.52 -6.52
C LEU A 248 9.83 12.92 -5.04
N SER A 249 8.89 13.76 -4.61
CA SER A 249 8.71 14.07 -3.19
C SER A 249 8.28 12.85 -2.38
N TYR A 250 7.49 11.94 -2.97
CA TYR A 250 7.14 10.68 -2.32
C TYR A 250 8.32 9.71 -2.21
N ALA A 251 9.38 9.90 -3.00
CA ALA A 251 10.56 9.05 -2.90
C ALA A 251 11.29 9.23 -1.56
N GLU A 252 11.11 10.37 -0.89
CA GLU A 252 11.68 10.66 0.41
C GLU A 252 11.08 9.75 1.49
N GLU A 253 11.94 9.22 2.36
CA GLU A 253 11.54 8.35 3.46
C GLU A 253 11.57 9.12 4.78
N PRO A 254 10.61 8.87 5.70
CA PRO A 254 10.58 9.55 6.98
C PRO A 254 11.83 9.20 7.79
N VAL A 255 12.36 10.21 8.48
CA VAL A 255 13.52 10.08 9.35
C VAL A 255 13.05 9.80 10.78
N SER A 256 13.81 8.98 11.50
CA SER A 256 13.53 8.69 12.91
C SER A 256 13.80 9.91 13.79
N LEU A 257 12.87 10.25 14.67
CA LEU A 257 13.08 11.29 15.70
C LEU A 257 14.14 10.87 16.73
N GLN A 258 14.39 9.57 16.87
CA GLN A 258 15.42 9.01 17.74
C GLN A 258 16.80 8.95 17.07
N LEU A 259 16.94 9.51 15.87
CA LEU A 259 18.25 9.61 15.22
C LEU A 259 19.15 10.54 16.07
N PRO A 260 20.30 10.07 16.57
CA PRO A 260 21.20 10.92 17.34
C PRO A 260 21.76 12.04 16.45
N VAL A 261 21.88 13.25 17.01
CA VAL A 261 22.35 14.43 16.29
C VAL A 261 23.65 14.93 16.92
N GLY A 262 24.71 14.99 16.12
CA GLY A 262 26.05 15.41 16.55
C GLY A 262 26.91 14.25 17.07
N GLU A 263 27.98 14.58 17.79
CA GLU A 263 28.94 13.60 18.33
C GLU A 263 28.51 13.01 19.68
N SER A 264 27.63 13.70 20.42
CA SER A 264 27.06 13.20 21.66
C SER A 264 25.83 12.35 21.37
N ALA A 265 25.81 11.13 21.91
CA ALA A 265 24.66 10.22 21.80
C ALA A 265 23.45 10.66 22.67
N GLU A 266 23.58 11.73 23.46
CA GLU A 266 22.52 12.22 24.34
C GLU A 266 21.46 13.05 23.59
N ASN A 267 21.83 13.73 22.51
CA ASN A 267 20.90 14.58 21.76
C ASN A 267 20.24 13.78 20.63
N VAL A 268 18.91 13.76 20.60
CA VAL A 268 18.15 13.15 19.50
C VAL A 268 17.49 14.20 18.62
N PHE A 269 17.21 13.84 17.37
CA PHE A 269 16.58 14.75 16.41
C PHE A 269 15.24 15.32 16.91
N GLY A 270 14.47 14.50 17.62
CA GLY A 270 13.19 14.88 18.21
C GLY A 270 13.28 16.04 19.21
N ASP A 271 14.41 16.22 19.90
CA ASP A 271 14.58 17.29 20.87
C ASP A 271 14.66 18.69 20.22
N PHE A 272 14.88 18.74 18.90
CA PHE A 272 14.98 19.98 18.13
C PHE A 272 13.68 20.34 17.40
N VAL A 273 12.64 19.51 17.52
CA VAL A 273 11.34 19.78 16.88
C VAL A 273 10.56 20.73 17.78
N GLU A 274 10.31 21.94 17.28
CA GLU A 274 9.47 22.94 17.96
C GLU A 274 8.01 22.49 18.02
N ASP A 275 7.37 22.66 19.17
CA ASP A 275 5.93 22.52 19.31
C ASP A 275 5.26 23.85 18.97
N THR A 276 4.62 23.92 17.80
CA THR A 276 3.93 25.13 17.33
C THR A 276 2.51 25.28 17.88
N ASP A 277 1.97 24.24 18.53
CA ASP A 277 0.61 24.26 19.08
C ASP A 277 0.59 24.75 20.54
N GLU A 278 1.72 24.70 21.24
CA GLU A 278 1.84 25.18 22.61
C GLU A 278 1.91 26.71 22.64
N LEU A 279 0.98 27.33 23.38
CA LEU A 279 1.00 28.77 23.63
C LEU A 279 2.22 29.13 24.47
N SER A 280 2.91 30.19 24.07
CA SER A 280 3.98 30.74 24.90
C SER A 280 3.42 31.22 26.25
N PRO A 281 4.25 31.25 27.32
CA PRO A 281 3.82 31.79 28.61
C PRO A 281 3.27 33.22 28.52
N GLU A 282 3.81 34.03 27.62
CA GLU A 282 3.33 35.40 27.37
C GLU A 282 1.93 35.41 26.75
N GLU A 283 1.68 34.56 25.75
CA GLU A 283 0.35 34.41 25.14
C GLU A 283 -0.68 33.85 26.12
N LEU A 284 -0.29 32.89 26.97
CA LEU A 284 -1.16 32.34 28.01
C LEU A 284 -1.59 33.43 28.99
N VAL A 285 -0.63 34.24 29.47
CA VAL A 285 -0.92 35.37 30.36
C VAL A 285 -1.78 36.42 29.65
N ALA A 286 -1.46 36.75 28.39
CA ALA A 286 -2.25 37.69 27.60
C ALA A 286 -3.70 37.20 27.44
N GLN A 287 -3.91 35.90 27.21
CA GLN A 287 -5.25 35.31 27.09
C GLN A 287 -6.02 35.35 28.42
N LEU A 288 -5.34 35.12 29.56
CA LEU A 288 -5.95 35.25 30.89
C LEU A 288 -6.34 36.71 31.18
N LEU A 289 -5.44 37.66 30.92
CA LEU A 289 -5.71 39.09 31.09
C LEU A 289 -6.84 39.56 30.19
N LEU A 290 -6.86 39.12 28.92
CA LEU A 290 -7.95 39.39 27.99
C LEU A 290 -9.28 38.86 28.54
N ARG A 291 -9.30 37.64 29.07
CA ARG A 291 -10.52 37.05 29.63
C ARG A 291 -11.04 37.85 30.82
N ASP A 292 -10.18 38.22 31.76
CA ASP A 292 -10.55 39.03 32.92
C ASP A 292 -11.05 40.42 32.49
N GLN A 293 -10.41 41.03 31.49
CA GLN A 293 -10.81 42.34 30.99
C GLN A 293 -12.14 42.29 30.21
N VAL A 294 -12.37 41.24 29.42
CA VAL A 294 -13.68 40.98 28.80
C VAL A 294 -14.75 40.83 29.88
N GLU A 295 -14.47 40.13 30.97
CA GLU A 295 -15.41 39.93 32.07
C GLU A 295 -15.73 41.25 32.79
N GLN A 296 -14.72 42.09 33.06
CA GLN A 296 -14.91 43.45 33.61
C GLN A 296 -15.74 44.35 32.69
N VAL A 297 -15.51 44.30 31.38
CA VAL A 297 -16.32 45.07 30.41
C VAL A 297 -17.77 44.58 30.39
N LEU A 298 -17.98 43.27 30.57
CA LEU A 298 -19.31 42.68 30.65
C LEU A 298 -20.05 43.02 31.95
N ASP A 299 -19.36 43.30 33.06
CA ASP A 299 -19.96 43.75 34.33
C ASP A 299 -20.66 45.12 34.21
N GLY A 300 -20.23 45.96 33.26
CA GLY A 300 -20.88 47.24 32.98
C GLY A 300 -22.22 47.14 32.24
N LEU A 301 -22.61 45.93 31.82
CA LEU A 301 -23.88 45.67 31.15
C LEU A 301 -24.95 45.21 32.15
N SER A 302 -26.23 45.31 31.75
CA SER A 302 -27.28 44.67 32.55
C SER A 302 -27.17 43.15 32.52
N GLU A 303 -27.59 42.47 33.59
CA GLU A 303 -27.56 40.99 33.70
C GLU A 303 -28.13 40.26 32.48
N ARG A 304 -29.20 40.80 31.89
CA ARG A 304 -29.81 40.25 30.67
C ARG A 304 -28.93 40.42 29.44
N GLU A 305 -28.28 41.57 29.28
CA GLU A 305 -27.37 41.85 28.17
C GLU A 305 -26.10 41.00 28.29
N LYS A 306 -25.51 40.93 29.49
CA LYS A 306 -24.34 40.11 29.83
C LYS A 306 -24.56 38.63 29.51
N MET A 307 -25.69 38.08 29.95
CA MET A 307 -26.00 36.67 29.75
C MET A 307 -26.30 36.34 28.28
N VAL A 308 -26.96 37.23 27.53
CA VAL A 308 -27.16 37.06 26.07
C VAL A 308 -25.81 36.99 25.35
N VAL A 309 -24.84 37.85 25.68
CA VAL A 309 -23.51 37.84 25.06
C VAL A 309 -22.70 36.59 25.47
N ARG A 310 -22.68 36.24 26.76
CA ARG A 310 -21.99 35.03 27.24
C ARG A 310 -22.47 33.76 26.55
N LEU A 311 -23.78 33.59 26.42
CA LEU A 311 -24.39 32.42 25.77
C LEU A 311 -24.22 32.43 24.26
N ARG A 312 -24.34 33.60 23.62
CA ARG A 312 -24.19 33.74 22.18
C ARG A 312 -22.79 33.39 21.71
N TYR A 313 -21.77 33.87 22.42
CA TYR A 313 -20.36 33.70 22.07
C TYR A 313 -19.66 32.57 22.85
N GLY A 314 -20.37 31.87 23.74
CA GLY A 314 -19.81 30.73 24.49
C GLY A 314 -18.70 31.12 25.45
N LEU A 315 -18.73 32.33 26.02
CA LEU A 315 -17.64 32.87 26.85
C LEU A 315 -17.44 32.13 28.19
N HIS A 316 -18.41 31.30 28.60
CA HIS A 316 -18.37 30.56 29.86
C HIS A 316 -18.17 29.05 29.65
N ASP A 317 -18.84 28.45 28.67
CA ASP A 317 -18.86 27.01 28.41
C ASP A 317 -18.16 26.61 27.09
N GLY A 318 -17.58 27.59 26.36
CA GLY A 318 -16.93 27.39 25.06
C GLY A 318 -17.90 27.10 23.91
N ARG A 319 -19.22 27.09 24.16
CA ARG A 319 -20.22 26.71 23.16
C ARG A 319 -21.03 27.91 22.71
N THR A 320 -20.86 28.30 21.45
CA THR A 320 -21.70 29.32 20.84
C THR A 320 -23.13 28.81 20.67
N ARG A 321 -24.12 29.64 21.04
CA ARG A 321 -25.55 29.32 20.87
C ARG A 321 -26.16 30.19 19.77
N THR A 322 -27.16 29.66 19.08
CA THR A 322 -27.94 30.42 18.09
C THR A 322 -28.90 31.40 18.78
N LEU A 323 -29.33 32.44 18.06
CA LEU A 323 -30.30 33.42 18.58
C LEU A 323 -31.62 32.77 19.03
N GLU A 324 -32.00 31.66 18.41
CA GLU A 324 -33.21 30.93 18.75
C GLU A 324 -33.05 30.11 20.04
N GLU A 325 -31.91 29.46 20.23
CA GLU A 325 -31.59 28.72 21.46
C GLU A 325 -31.47 29.66 22.66
N VAL A 326 -30.80 30.80 22.49
CA VAL A 326 -30.74 31.85 23.52
C VAL A 326 -32.15 32.38 23.79
N GLY A 327 -32.97 32.58 22.75
CA GLY A 327 -34.36 33.04 22.92
C GLY A 327 -35.22 32.07 23.73
N ARG A 328 -35.05 30.77 23.50
CA ARG A 328 -35.75 29.70 24.23
C ARG A 328 -35.42 29.73 25.73
N GLU A 329 -34.16 29.97 26.08
CA GLU A 329 -33.69 30.03 27.48
C GLU A 329 -34.22 31.25 28.24
N PHE A 330 -34.37 32.39 27.56
CA PHE A 330 -34.93 33.62 28.15
C PHE A 330 -36.44 33.80 27.99
N GLY A 331 -37.13 32.86 27.33
CA GLY A 331 -38.56 32.95 27.04
C GLY A 331 -38.92 34.13 26.11
N VAL A 332 -38.04 34.47 25.16
CA VAL A 332 -38.23 35.58 24.22
C VAL A 332 -38.06 35.12 22.76
N THR A 333 -38.59 35.90 21.83
CA THR A 333 -38.47 35.59 20.40
C THR A 333 -37.03 35.79 19.90
N ARG A 334 -36.65 35.06 18.84
CA ARG A 334 -35.35 35.20 18.16
C ARG A 334 -35.01 36.66 17.82
N GLU A 335 -36.00 37.39 17.30
CA GLU A 335 -35.84 38.80 16.93
C GLU A 335 -35.57 39.68 18.14
N ARG A 336 -36.16 39.36 19.31
CA ARG A 336 -35.88 40.09 20.53
C ARG A 336 -34.44 39.89 21.01
N VAL A 337 -33.90 38.68 20.93
CA VAL A 337 -32.48 38.40 21.24
C VAL A 337 -31.58 39.19 20.30
N ARG A 338 -31.87 39.19 18.99
CA ARG A 338 -31.11 39.97 17.99
C ARG A 338 -31.09 41.47 18.31
N GLN A 339 -32.21 42.02 18.74
CA GLN A 339 -32.29 43.44 19.16
C GLN A 339 -31.43 43.72 20.39
N ILE A 340 -31.46 42.82 21.39
CA ILE A 340 -30.64 42.93 22.60
C ILE A 340 -29.15 42.84 22.25
N GLU A 341 -28.76 41.85 21.44
CA GLU A 341 -27.38 41.67 20.96
C GLU A 341 -26.89 42.93 20.23
N HIS A 342 -27.63 43.41 19.23
CA HIS A 342 -27.23 44.59 18.46
C HIS A 342 -27.09 45.85 19.32
N ARG A 343 -28.03 46.07 20.25
CA ARG A 343 -27.96 47.19 21.20
C ARG A 343 -26.75 47.04 22.12
N THR A 344 -26.49 45.84 22.62
CA THR A 344 -25.37 45.53 23.52
C THR A 344 -24.03 45.75 22.82
N LEU A 345 -23.84 45.21 21.62
CA LEU A 345 -22.64 45.42 20.81
C LEU A 345 -22.43 46.90 20.46
N THR A 346 -23.52 47.64 20.20
CA THR A 346 -23.43 49.08 19.94
C THR A 346 -23.02 49.86 21.19
N LYS A 347 -23.52 49.49 22.38
CA LYS A 347 -23.08 50.06 23.66
C LYS A 347 -21.60 49.76 23.92
N LEU A 348 -21.19 48.50 23.77
CA LEU A 348 -19.81 48.06 23.96
C LEU A 348 -18.84 48.83 23.05
N ARG A 349 -19.24 49.15 21.82
CA ARG A 349 -18.43 49.94 20.86
C ARG A 349 -18.31 51.44 21.18
N ARG A 350 -19.22 52.01 21.96
CA ARG A 350 -19.29 53.46 22.23
C ARG A 350 -18.66 53.88 23.55
N ASN A 351 -18.47 52.94 24.48
CA ASN A 351 -17.88 53.20 25.78
C ASN A 351 -16.35 53.13 25.71
N GLU A 352 -15.68 53.79 26.66
CA GLU A 352 -14.22 53.80 26.80
C GLU A 352 -13.61 52.40 26.91
N TRP A 353 -14.41 51.40 27.32
CA TRP A 353 -14.10 49.96 27.35
C TRP A 353 -13.57 49.39 26.03
N ALA A 354 -14.02 49.93 24.90
CA ALA A 354 -13.51 49.51 23.59
C ALA A 354 -12.06 49.95 23.35
N SER A 355 -11.59 50.99 24.04
CA SER A 355 -10.20 51.45 23.94
C SER A 355 -9.25 50.51 24.68
N GLU A 356 -9.68 49.95 25.81
CA GLU A 356 -8.87 49.02 26.61
C GLU A 356 -8.69 47.66 25.92
N LEU A 357 -9.73 47.17 25.22
CA LEU A 357 -9.65 45.90 24.48
C LEU A 357 -8.92 46.03 23.13
N ARG A 358 -8.58 47.24 22.69
CA ARG A 358 -7.83 47.45 21.42
C ARG A 358 -6.40 46.97 21.51
N ASP A 359 -5.79 47.01 22.69
CA ASP A 359 -4.39 46.59 22.87
C ASP A 359 -4.21 45.07 22.68
N TYR A 360 -5.32 44.31 22.67
CA TYR A 360 -5.34 42.86 22.38
C TYR A 360 -5.65 42.53 20.92
N LEU A 361 -5.93 43.53 20.08
CA LEU A 361 -5.92 43.37 18.62
C LEU A 361 -4.47 43.44 18.16
N GLY A 362 -3.78 42.30 18.23
CA GLY A 362 -2.47 42.10 17.61
C GLY A 362 -2.49 42.37 16.11
#